data_AF-A0A2N1Y6K0-F1
#
_entry.id   AF-A0A2N1Y6K0-F1
#
_cell.length_a   1.000
_cell.length_b   1.000
_cell.length_c   1.000
_cell.angle_alpha   90.00
_cell.angle_beta   90.00
_cell.angle_gamma   90.00
#
_symmetry.space_group_name_H-M   'P 1'
#
loop_
_entity.id
_entity.type
_entity.pdbx_description
1 polymer ?
#
loop_
_entity_poly.entity_id
_entity_poly.type
_entity_poly.pdbx_seq_one_letter_code
_entity_poly.pdbx_strand_id
1 'polypeptide(L)' 'MLTDTKLCNLKPKDKLYKVNDGDGLYVAVTAAGASQHLMH' A
#
# COMPACT_ATOMS: atom_id res chain seq x y z
N MET A 1 2.26 -10.68 3.73
CA MET A 1 1.21 -10.01 4.50
C MET A 1 1.81 -8.82 5.23
N LEU A 2 1.27 -7.64 4.98
CA LEU A 2 1.55 -6.41 5.73
C LEU A 2 0.72 -6.43 7.01
N THR A 3 1.18 -5.65 7.98
CA THR A 3 0.49 -5.44 9.25
C THR A 3 0.08 -3.99 9.35
N ASP A 4 -0.87 -3.67 10.23
CA ASP A 4 -1.35 -2.30 10.46
C ASP A 4 -0.18 -1.34 10.77
N THR A 5 0.78 -1.80 11.59
CA THR A 5 1.99 -1.04 11.91
C THR A 5 2.85 -0.75 10.68
N LYS A 6 3.02 -1.73 9.79
CA LYS A 6 3.78 -1.52 8.54
C LYS A 6 3.06 -0.55 7.61
N LEU A 7 1.72 -0.60 7.57
CA LEU A 7 0.88 0.29 6.77
C LEU A 7 1.01 1.75 7.22
N CYS A 8 0.94 2.00 8.53
CA CYS A 8 1.12 3.34 9.10
C CYS A 8 2.51 3.93 8.88
N ASN A 9 3.53 3.07 8.74
CA ASN A 9 4.90 3.50 8.49
C ASN A 9 5.20 3.75 6.99
N LEU A 10 4.24 3.51 6.09
CA LEU A 10 4.40 3.82 4.67
C LEU A 10 4.42 5.33 4.49
N LYS A 11 5.49 5.83 3.88
CA LYS A 11 5.64 7.27 3.62
C LYS A 11 4.88 7.66 2.36
N PRO A 12 3.98 8.66 2.41
CA PRO A 12 3.39 9.23 1.21
C PRO A 12 4.46 9.67 0.22
N LYS A 13 4.20 9.47 -1.07
CA LYS A 13 5.05 9.96 -2.16
C LYS A 13 4.16 10.66 -3.18
N ASP A 14 4.72 11.63 -3.90
CA ASP A 14 4.02 12.35 -4.98
C ASP A 14 3.49 11.42 -6.06
N LYS A 15 4.23 10.34 -6.37
CA LYS A 15 3.80 9.33 -7.33
C LYS A 15 3.22 8.11 -6.62
N LEU A 16 2.09 7.63 -7.13
CA LEU A 16 1.49 6.36 -6.74
C LEU A 16 2.55 5.25 -6.79
N TYR A 17 2.72 4.54 -5.68
CA TYR A 17 3.51 3.32 -5.64
C TYR A 17 2.72 2.17 -4.99
N LYS A 18 3.06 0.94 -5.38
CA LYS A 18 2.37 -0.27 -4.95
C LYS A 18 3.29 -1.08 -4.03
N VAL A 19 2.78 -1.50 -2.88
CA VAL A 19 3.46 -2.44 -1.97
C VAL A 19 2.75 -3.78 -2.07
N ASN A 20 3.49 -4.85 -2.39
CA ASN A 20 2.91 -6.19 -2.46
C ASN A 20 2.60 -6.71 -1.04
N ASP A 21 1.36 -7.15 -0.82
CA ASP A 21 0.92 -7.74 0.44
C ASP A 21 0.99 -9.28 0.39
N GLY A 22 0.82 -9.88 -0.78
CA GLY A 22 0.76 -11.32 -1.02
C GLY A 22 -0.60 -11.72 -1.58
N ASP A 23 -0.76 -12.94 -2.10
CA ASP A 23 -2.05 -13.46 -2.59
C ASP A 23 -2.73 -12.57 -3.66
N GLY A 24 -1.94 -11.86 -4.48
CA GLY A 24 -2.47 -10.90 -5.45
C GLY A 24 -2.95 -9.57 -4.87
N LEU A 25 -2.79 -9.36 -3.56
CA LEU A 25 -3.08 -8.10 -2.87
C LEU A 25 -1.90 -7.13 -2.94
N TYR A 26 -2.24 -5.84 -3.07
CA TYR A 26 -1.27 -4.76 -2.93
C TYR A 26 -1.87 -3.55 -2.21
N VAL A 27 -0.99 -2.67 -1.75
CA VAL A 27 -1.35 -1.38 -1.14
C VAL A 27 -0.90 -0.28 -2.07
N ALA A 28 -1.85 0.51 -2.56
CA ALA A 28 -1.62 1.77 -3.24
C ALA A 28 -1.28 2.83 -2.20
N VAL A 29 -0.12 3.47 -2.33
CA VAL A 29 0.26 4.61 -1.48
C VAL A 29 0.35 5.86 -2.34
N THR A 30 -0.40 6.87 -1.94
CA THR A 30 -0.47 8.19 -2.58
C THR A 30 -0.11 9.29 -1.57
N ALA A 31 -0.01 10.53 -2.03
CA ALA A 31 0.10 11.69 -1.16
C ALA A 31 -1.07 11.78 -0.14
N ALA A 32 -2.25 11.24 -0.47
CA ALA A 32 -3.41 11.20 0.41
C ALA A 32 -3.38 10.05 1.44
N GLY A 33 -2.41 9.14 1.37
CA GLY A 33 -2.27 8.00 2.28
C GLY A 33 -2.24 6.64 1.58
N ALA A 34 -2.37 5.57 2.36
CA ALA A 34 -2.32 4.17 1.92
C ALA A 34 -3.72 3.55 1.79
N SER A 35 -3.96 2.72 0.75
CA SER A 35 -5.23 2.01 0.51
C SER A 35 -4.98 0.63 -0.11
N GLN A 36 -5.62 -0.42 0.40
CA GLN A 36 -5.44 -1.81 -0.09
C GLN A 36 -6.32 -2.10 -1.33
N HIS A 37 -5.80 -2.85 -2.29
CA HIS A 37 -6.47 -3.21 -3.56
C HIS A 37 -6.10 -4.64 -3.99
N LEU A 38 -7.04 -5.33 -4.65
CA LEU A 38 -6.83 -6.62 -5.34
C LEU A 38 -6.31 -6.36 -6.77
N MET A 39 -5.34 -7.14 -7.24
CA MET A 39 -4.99 -7.18 -8.67
C MET A 39 -6.04 -8.04 -9.40
N HIS A 40 -6.68 -7.51 -10.44
CA HIS A 40 -7.36 -8.30 -11.47
C HIS A 40 -6.46 -8.40 -12.70
#